data_AF-A0A495JS61-F1
#
_entry.id   AF-A0A495JS61-F1
#
_cell.length_a   1.000
_cell.length_b   1.000
_cell.length_c   1.000
_cell.angle_alpha   90.00
_cell.angle_beta   90.00
_cell.angle_gamma   90.00
#
_symmetry.space_group_name_H-M   'P 1'
#
loop_
_entity.id
_entity.type
_entity.pdbx_description
1 polymer ?
#
loop_
_entity_poly.entity_id
_entity_poly.type
_entity_poly.pdbx_seq_one_letter_code
_entity_poly.pdbx_strand_id
1 'polypeptide(L)'
;MIGNYRELFAAVRKRPHMYMPRGDFASLVAFVEGCNHGNDFNLLTGLQKWLVTRVGCGNNVVWWHLVLRLTDPEGATSLGDMDPETDARAIETLFQCLDDFLALRQEHDGLSRIHAAHQAWLDARDLNHCLASGAQACPVVDWPKPHAGDRRGPSTGQ
;
A
#
# COMPACT_ATOMS: atom_id res chain seq x y z
N MET A 1 -6.72 16.08 16.96
CA MET A 1 -5.49 16.43 16.22
C MET A 1 -5.04 15.17 15.50
N ILE A 2 -4.65 15.25 14.22
CA ILE A 2 -4.13 14.09 13.48
C ILE A 2 -2.68 13.90 13.94
N GLY A 3 -2.39 12.80 14.63
CA GLY A 3 -1.08 12.52 15.23
C GLY A 3 -0.13 11.73 14.33
N ASN A 4 -0.65 11.07 13.28
CA ASN A 4 0.14 10.27 12.35
C ASN A 4 -0.56 10.09 10.99
N TYR A 5 0.16 9.52 10.01
CA TYR A 5 -0.35 9.31 8.65
C TYR A 5 -1.46 8.25 8.54
N ARG A 6 -1.54 7.26 9.45
CA ARG A 6 -2.68 6.31 9.46
C ARG A 6 -3.97 7.04 9.79
N GLU A 7 -3.95 7.90 10.80
CA GLU A 7 -5.08 8.75 11.16
C GLU A 7 -5.45 9.74 10.03
N LEU A 8 -4.45 10.31 9.35
CA LEU A 8 -4.67 11.17 8.18
C LEU A 8 -5.43 10.42 7.09
N PHE A 9 -4.94 9.25 6.68
CA PHE A 9 -5.56 8.49 5.61
C PHE A 9 -6.95 7.94 6.00
N ALA A 10 -7.18 7.58 7.27
CA ALA A 10 -8.52 7.28 7.76
C ALA A 10 -9.46 8.49 7.67
N ALA A 11 -8.98 9.70 7.98
CA ALA A 11 -9.77 10.93 7.85
C ALA A 11 -10.08 11.26 6.38
N VAL A 12 -9.12 11.06 5.48
CA VAL A 12 -9.27 11.24 4.03
C VAL A 12 -10.30 10.25 3.49
N ARG A 13 -10.22 8.96 3.84
CA ARG A 13 -11.22 7.94 3.45
C ARG A 13 -12.63 8.33 3.88
N LYS A 14 -12.78 8.89 5.08
CA LYS A 14 -14.09 9.31 5.61
C LYS A 14 -14.64 10.56 4.90
N ARG A 15 -13.78 11.49 4.47
CA ARG A 15 -14.15 12.82 3.95
C ARG A 15 -13.22 13.26 2.81
N PRO A 16 -13.22 12.56 1.66
CA PRO A 16 -12.22 12.79 0.61
C PRO A 16 -12.23 14.22 0.07
N HIS A 17 -13.42 14.82 -0.10
CA HIS A 17 -13.59 16.18 -0.62
C HIS A 17 -13.10 17.30 0.32
N MET A 18 -12.73 17.00 1.56
CA MET A 18 -12.06 17.95 2.44
C MET A 18 -10.57 18.08 2.13
N TYR A 19 -9.98 17.07 1.47
CA TYR A 19 -8.55 16.96 1.23
C TYR A 19 -8.19 17.01 -0.26
N MET A 20 -9.11 16.59 -1.13
CA MET A 20 -8.86 16.44 -2.56
C MET A 20 -10.02 17.02 -3.38
N PRO A 21 -9.74 17.65 -4.54
CA PRO A 21 -10.78 18.24 -5.39
C PRO A 21 -11.68 17.18 -6.04
N ARG A 22 -11.15 15.97 -6.27
CA ARG A 22 -11.90 14.82 -6.77
C ARG A 22 -11.72 13.64 -5.83
N GLY A 23 -12.71 12.74 -5.80
CA GLY A 23 -12.70 11.53 -5.00
C GLY A 23 -12.29 10.29 -5.79
N ASP A 24 -11.49 10.44 -6.85
CA ASP A 24 -11.05 9.37 -7.73
C ASP A 24 -9.68 8.79 -7.32
N PHE A 25 -9.33 7.61 -7.83
CA PHE A 25 -8.08 6.92 -7.49
C PHE A 25 -6.85 7.74 -7.86
N ALA A 26 -6.87 8.41 -9.03
CA ALA A 26 -5.76 9.24 -9.48
C ALA A 26 -5.47 10.40 -8.51
N SER A 27 -6.51 11.05 -7.99
CA SER A 27 -6.39 12.14 -7.00
C SER A 27 -5.88 11.61 -5.67
N LEU A 28 -6.30 10.41 -5.25
CA LEU A 28 -5.79 9.78 -4.04
C LEU A 28 -4.30 9.41 -4.17
N VAL A 29 -3.88 8.86 -5.30
CA VAL A 29 -2.46 8.59 -5.59
C VAL A 29 -1.65 9.88 -5.52
N ALA A 30 -2.11 10.96 -6.16
CA ALA A 30 -1.44 12.26 -6.13
C ALA A 30 -1.34 12.84 -4.70
N PHE A 31 -2.40 12.69 -3.89
CA PHE A 31 -2.41 13.12 -2.50
C PHE A 31 -1.39 12.35 -1.64
N VAL A 32 -1.33 11.03 -1.80
CA VAL A 32 -0.37 10.16 -1.08
C VAL A 32 1.07 10.47 -1.49
N GLU A 33 1.32 10.68 -2.79
CA GLU A 33 2.63 11.13 -3.27
C GLU A 33 3.03 12.49 -2.70
N GLY A 34 2.10 13.44 -2.63
CA GLY A 34 2.32 14.74 -1.98
C GLY A 34 2.69 14.59 -0.50
N CYS A 35 2.01 13.70 0.22
CA CYS A 35 2.35 13.38 1.61
C CYS A 35 3.76 12.78 1.73
N ASN A 36 4.15 11.91 0.79
CA ASN A 36 5.48 11.30 0.76
C ASN A 36 6.58 12.33 0.47
N HIS A 37 6.37 13.19 -0.52
CA HIS A 37 7.27 14.31 -0.83
C HIS A 37 7.44 15.25 0.37
N GLY A 38 6.33 15.61 1.03
CA GLY A 38 6.36 16.43 2.25
C GLY A 38 7.01 15.75 3.47
N ASN A 39 7.39 14.48 3.36
CA ASN A 39 8.07 13.70 4.38
C ASN A 39 9.47 13.25 3.94
N ASP A 40 10.11 14.00 3.04
CA ASP A 40 11.44 13.66 2.48
C ASP A 40 11.49 12.25 1.90
N PHE A 41 10.39 11.81 1.26
CA PHE A 41 10.22 10.48 0.68
C PHE A 41 10.29 9.30 1.66
N ASN A 42 10.26 9.56 2.97
CA ASN A 42 10.38 8.51 3.98
C ASN A 42 9.08 7.76 4.27
N LEU A 43 7.93 8.39 4.02
CA LEU A 43 6.62 7.82 4.34
C LEU A 43 6.38 6.47 3.65
N LEU A 44 6.71 6.40 2.35
CA LEU A 44 6.49 5.21 1.52
C LEU A 44 7.74 4.33 1.39
N THR A 45 8.79 4.57 2.17
CA THR A 45 10.00 3.75 2.15
C THR A 45 9.66 2.28 2.46
N GLY A 46 9.89 1.41 1.47
CA GLY A 46 9.57 -0.02 1.56
C GLY A 46 8.19 -0.41 1.01
N LEU A 47 7.30 0.54 0.70
CA LEU A 47 5.93 0.23 0.23
C LEU A 47 5.94 -0.60 -1.06
N GLN A 48 6.71 -0.20 -2.07
CA GLN A 48 6.78 -0.95 -3.32
C GLN A 48 7.28 -2.38 -3.10
N LYS A 49 8.32 -2.56 -2.26
CA LYS A 49 8.84 -3.90 -1.93
C LYS A 49 7.76 -4.76 -1.28
N TRP A 50 7.04 -4.19 -0.31
CA TRP A 50 5.92 -4.85 0.34
C TRP A 50 4.80 -5.22 -0.66
N LEU A 51 4.39 -4.31 -1.53
CA LEU A 51 3.38 -4.58 -2.57
C LEU A 51 3.83 -5.66 -3.57
N VAL A 52 5.09 -5.64 -4.01
CA VAL A 52 5.64 -6.68 -4.91
C VAL A 52 5.50 -8.06 -4.29
N THR A 53 5.84 -8.20 -3.00
CA THR A 53 5.71 -9.50 -2.32
C THR A 53 4.26 -9.96 -2.17
N ARG A 54 3.28 -9.06 -2.18
CA ARG A 54 1.84 -9.40 -2.15
C ARG A 54 1.29 -9.75 -3.53
N VAL A 55 1.72 -9.05 -4.56
CA VAL A 55 1.32 -9.29 -5.95
C VAL A 55 2.03 -10.52 -6.53
N GLY A 56 3.23 -10.81 -6.04
CA GLY A 56 4.11 -11.83 -6.59
C GLY A 56 4.81 -11.41 -7.88
N CYS A 57 4.62 -10.19 -8.39
CA CYS A 57 5.31 -9.69 -9.58
C CYS A 57 5.36 -8.16 -9.65
N GLY A 58 5.95 -7.62 -10.73
CA GLY A 58 5.95 -6.18 -10.99
C GLY A 58 7.04 -5.39 -10.24
N ASN A 59 8.20 -5.99 -9.98
CA ASN A 59 9.30 -5.28 -9.31
C ASN A 59 9.87 -4.09 -10.12
N ASN A 60 9.47 -3.94 -11.38
CA ASN A 60 9.87 -2.88 -12.30
C ASN A 60 8.77 -1.83 -12.57
N VAL A 61 7.59 -1.94 -11.94
CA VAL A 61 6.50 -0.97 -12.10
C VAL A 61 6.38 -0.08 -10.86
N VAL A 62 5.74 1.07 -11.05
CA VAL A 62 5.40 2.01 -9.97
C VAL A 62 4.40 1.41 -8.99
N TRP A 63 4.45 1.83 -7.71
CA TRP A 63 3.70 1.21 -6.62
C TRP A 63 2.17 1.25 -6.82
N TRP A 64 1.61 2.32 -7.40
CA TRP A 64 0.17 2.42 -7.61
C TRP A 64 -0.34 1.42 -8.65
N HIS A 65 0.52 1.01 -9.60
CA HIS A 65 0.16 -0.04 -10.55
C HIS A 65 0.11 -1.42 -9.87
N LEU A 66 0.90 -1.64 -8.82
CA LEU A 66 0.79 -2.86 -8.00
C LEU A 66 -0.54 -2.89 -7.22
N VAL A 67 -1.02 -1.73 -6.77
CA VAL A 67 -2.34 -1.62 -6.13
C VAL A 67 -3.47 -1.97 -7.11
N LEU A 68 -3.38 -1.52 -8.36
CA LEU A 68 -4.32 -1.93 -9.40
C LEU A 68 -4.30 -3.44 -9.62
N ARG A 69 -3.13 -4.07 -9.69
CA ARG A 69 -3.02 -5.54 -9.80
C ARG A 69 -3.59 -6.30 -8.60
N LEU A 70 -3.53 -5.73 -7.39
CA LEU A 70 -4.18 -6.30 -6.20
C LEU A 70 -5.71 -6.14 -6.25
N THR A 71 -6.19 -5.08 -6.91
CA THR A 71 -7.61 -4.77 -7.04
C THR A 71 -8.27 -5.68 -8.09
N ASP A 72 -7.62 -5.79 -9.24
CA ASP A 72 -8.05 -6.60 -10.38
C ASP A 72 -6.82 -6.99 -11.22
N PRO A 73 -6.35 -8.25 -11.16
CA PRO A 73 -5.18 -8.70 -11.89
C PRO A 73 -5.26 -8.55 -13.42
N GLU A 74 -6.47 -8.61 -13.99
CA GLU A 74 -6.72 -8.50 -15.44
C GLU A 74 -7.33 -7.14 -15.83
N GLY A 75 -7.50 -6.26 -14.85
CA GLY A 75 -8.18 -4.97 -14.99
C GLY A 75 -7.31 -3.85 -15.56
N ALA A 76 -7.72 -2.62 -15.26
CA ALA A 76 -7.09 -1.42 -15.78
C ALA A 76 -5.60 -1.32 -15.42
N THR A 77 -4.78 -0.96 -16.40
CA THR A 77 -3.33 -0.78 -16.23
C THR A 77 -2.91 0.69 -16.06
N SER A 78 -3.87 1.61 -16.20
CA SER A 78 -3.67 3.07 -16.30
C SER A 78 -4.68 3.80 -15.43
N LEU A 79 -4.25 4.91 -14.82
CA LEU A 79 -5.09 5.77 -13.97
C LEU A 79 -6.24 6.45 -14.74
N GLY A 80 -6.13 6.57 -16.07
CA GLY A 80 -7.14 7.24 -16.91
C GLY A 80 -8.22 6.32 -17.47
N ASP A 81 -8.04 5.00 -17.35
CA ASP A 81 -8.83 3.99 -18.08
C ASP A 81 -9.63 3.09 -17.12
N MET A 82 -10.17 3.66 -16.05
CA MET A 82 -10.98 2.92 -15.06
C MET A 82 -12.45 3.30 -15.16
N ASP A 83 -13.31 2.29 -15.17
CA ASP A 83 -14.72 2.51 -14.90
C ASP A 83 -14.93 2.89 -13.41
N PRO A 84 -16.07 3.52 -13.06
CA PRO A 84 -16.32 3.98 -11.70
C PRO A 84 -16.30 2.89 -10.63
N GLU A 85 -16.64 1.65 -10.98
CA GLU A 85 -16.64 0.53 -10.03
C GLU A 85 -15.21 0.09 -9.73
N THR A 86 -14.38 -0.05 -10.77
CA THR A 86 -12.96 -0.37 -10.63
C THR A 86 -12.20 0.73 -9.88
N ASP A 87 -12.49 2.00 -10.17
CA ASP A 87 -11.91 3.15 -9.44
C ASP A 87 -12.24 3.08 -7.94
N ALA A 88 -13.50 2.83 -7.59
CA ALA A 88 -13.91 2.68 -6.19
C ALA A 88 -13.23 1.49 -5.49
N ARG A 89 -13.11 0.34 -6.15
CA ARG A 89 -12.37 -0.82 -5.61
C ARG A 89 -10.88 -0.51 -5.43
N ALA A 90 -10.27 0.23 -6.35
CA ALA A 90 -8.86 0.62 -6.27
C ALA A 90 -8.59 1.59 -5.11
N ILE A 91 -9.50 2.54 -4.87
CA ILE A 91 -9.45 3.45 -3.71
C ILE A 91 -9.47 2.66 -2.40
N GLU A 92 -10.42 1.73 -2.26
CA GLU A 92 -10.56 0.92 -1.05
C GLU A 92 -9.33 0.01 -0.85
N THR A 93 -8.82 -0.57 -1.93
CA THR A 93 -7.59 -1.37 -1.91
C THR A 93 -6.38 -0.54 -1.47
N LEU A 94 -6.25 0.70 -1.97
CA LEU A 94 -5.18 1.61 -1.54
C LEU A 94 -5.27 1.96 -0.06
N PHE A 95 -6.45 2.33 0.44
CA PHE A 95 -6.60 2.63 1.86
C PHE A 95 -6.26 1.43 2.75
N GLN A 96 -6.68 0.23 2.36
CA GLN A 96 -6.31 -0.99 3.08
C GLN A 96 -4.80 -1.23 3.04
N CYS A 97 -4.17 -1.06 1.86
CA CYS A 97 -2.74 -1.22 1.71
C CYS A 97 -1.95 -0.22 2.58
N LEU A 98 -2.37 1.04 2.62
CA LEU A 98 -1.72 2.07 3.42
C LEU A 98 -1.87 1.80 4.92
N ASP A 99 -3.05 1.37 5.38
CA ASP A 99 -3.24 1.04 6.80
C ASP A 99 -2.38 -0.16 7.21
N ASP A 100 -2.41 -1.24 6.41
CA ASP A 100 -1.64 -2.47 6.66
C ASP A 100 -0.13 -2.20 6.66
N PHE A 101 0.37 -1.52 5.63
CA PHE A 101 1.78 -1.19 5.48
C PHE A 101 2.27 -0.27 6.60
N LEU A 102 1.53 0.80 6.92
CA LEU A 102 1.95 1.75 7.94
C LEU A 102 1.91 1.15 9.34
N ALA A 103 0.98 0.25 9.62
CA ALA A 103 0.96 -0.48 10.88
C ALA A 103 2.19 -1.39 11.01
N LEU A 104 2.47 -2.20 9.99
CA LEU A 104 3.65 -3.06 9.96
C LEU A 104 4.94 -2.24 10.09
N ARG A 105 5.05 -1.13 9.37
CA ARG A 105 6.23 -0.24 9.39
C ARG A 105 6.48 0.40 10.76
N GLN A 106 5.44 0.60 11.58
CA GLN A 106 5.57 1.15 12.93
C GLN A 106 6.12 0.13 13.94
N GLU A 107 6.10 -1.17 13.62
CA GLU A 107 6.74 -2.19 14.43
C GLU A 107 8.27 -2.02 14.43
N HIS A 108 8.93 -2.37 15.54
CA HIS A 108 10.36 -2.15 15.74
C HIS A 108 11.25 -2.72 14.62
N ASP A 109 10.86 -3.85 14.03
CA ASP A 109 11.58 -4.53 12.95
C ASP A 109 10.81 -4.54 11.61
N GLY A 110 9.73 -3.78 11.49
CA GLY A 110 8.80 -3.85 10.37
C GLY A 110 9.46 -3.61 9.01
N LEU A 111 10.27 -2.55 8.90
CA LEU A 111 10.97 -2.24 7.66
C LEU A 111 12.03 -3.31 7.31
N SER A 112 12.73 -3.83 8.32
CA SER A 112 13.70 -4.92 8.15
C SER A 112 13.03 -6.19 7.65
N ARG A 113 11.85 -6.53 8.18
CA ARG A 113 11.03 -7.66 7.72
C ARG A 113 10.57 -7.49 6.28
N ILE A 114 10.12 -6.29 5.90
CA ILE A 114 9.76 -5.98 4.50
C ILE A 114 10.95 -6.19 3.57
N HIS A 115 12.14 -5.73 3.95
CA HIS A 115 13.34 -5.91 3.15
C HIS A 115 13.77 -7.38 3.06
N ALA A 116 13.73 -8.12 4.17
CA ALA A 116 14.06 -9.55 4.19
C ALA A 116 13.10 -10.38 3.33
N ALA A 117 11.79 -10.11 3.41
CA ALA A 117 10.78 -10.78 2.59
C ALA A 117 10.94 -10.48 1.10
N HIS A 118 11.27 -9.22 0.76
CA HIS A 118 11.53 -8.85 -0.63
C HIS A 118 12.80 -9.50 -1.18
N GLN A 119 13.86 -9.62 -0.37
CA GLN A 119 15.06 -10.35 -0.77
C GLN A 119 14.77 -11.84 -0.98
N ALA A 120 14.07 -12.48 -0.05
CA ALA A 120 13.65 -13.88 -0.21
C ALA A 120 12.77 -14.08 -1.46
N TRP A 121 11.92 -13.11 -1.78
CA TRP A 121 11.13 -13.11 -3.02
C TRP A 121 12.02 -13.01 -4.28
N LEU A 122 13.06 -12.16 -4.28
CA LEU A 122 14.02 -12.07 -5.39
C LEU A 122 14.77 -13.40 -5.59
N ASP A 123 15.28 -13.98 -4.50
CA ASP A 123 16.03 -15.24 -4.54
C ASP A 123 15.17 -16.38 -5.09
N ALA A 124 13.92 -16.48 -4.64
CA ALA A 124 12.97 -17.49 -5.11
C ALA A 124 12.49 -17.23 -6.55
N ARG A 125 12.33 -15.97 -6.97
CA ARG A 125 12.02 -15.62 -8.36
C ARG A 125 13.13 -16.06 -9.30
N ASP A 126 14.38 -15.83 -8.91
CA ASP A 126 15.55 -16.18 -9.70
C ASP A 126 15.70 -17.72 -9.79
N LEU A 127 15.45 -18.44 -8.69
CA LEU A 127 15.40 -19.91 -8.67
C LEU A 127 14.30 -20.50 -9.57
N ASN A 128 13.10 -19.90 -9.54
CA ASN A 128 11.94 -20.40 -10.28
C ASN A 128 11.89 -19.89 -11.73
N HIS A 129 12.89 -19.13 -12.19
CA HIS A 129 12.92 -18.45 -13.49
C HIS A 129 11.63 -17.68 -13.81
N CYS A 130 11.01 -17.09 -12.79
CA CYS A 130 9.77 -16.35 -12.90
C CYS A 130 10.02 -14.94 -13.45
N LEU A 131 10.35 -14.87 -14.74
CA LEU A 131 10.67 -13.63 -15.45
C LEU A 131 9.42 -12.89 -15.95
N ALA A 132 8.29 -13.59 -16.09
CA ALA A 132 7.03 -13.01 -16.54
C ALA A 132 6.20 -12.46 -15.36
N SER A 133 5.69 -11.24 -15.51
CA SER A 133 4.66 -10.72 -14.60
C SER A 133 3.45 -11.65 -14.59
N GLY A 134 3.01 -12.10 -13.41
CA GLY A 134 1.81 -12.93 -13.25
C GLY A 134 2.01 -14.44 -13.39
N ALA A 135 3.26 -14.94 -13.43
CA ALA A 135 3.50 -16.38 -13.39
C ALA A 135 3.02 -16.98 -12.06
N GLN A 136 2.21 -18.04 -12.12
CA GLN A 136 1.61 -18.70 -10.94
C GLN A 136 2.66 -19.32 -9.99
N ALA A 137 3.92 -19.44 -10.45
CA ALA A 137 5.07 -19.93 -9.69
C ALA A 137 5.81 -18.83 -8.89
N CYS A 138 5.39 -17.57 -8.99
CA CYS A 138 5.95 -16.50 -8.18
C CYS A 138 5.52 -16.64 -6.71
N PRO A 139 6.45 -16.51 -5.75
CA PRO A 139 6.09 -16.53 -4.34
C PRO A 139 5.27 -15.30 -3.99
N VAL A 140 4.24 -15.51 -3.16
CA VAL A 140 3.44 -14.44 -2.54
C VAL A 140 3.61 -14.54 -1.04
N VAL A 141 3.77 -13.40 -0.38
CA VAL A 141 3.87 -13.29 1.07
C VAL A 141 2.51 -12.87 1.63
N ASP A 142 1.94 -13.71 2.47
CA ASP A 142 0.78 -13.35 3.28
C ASP A 142 1.25 -12.55 4.50
N TRP A 143 1.02 -11.24 4.47
CA TRP A 143 1.39 -10.36 5.57
C TRP A 143 0.31 -10.38 6.64
N PRO A 144 0.67 -10.47 7.93
CA PRO A 144 -0.31 -10.43 9.00
C PRO A 144 -1.07 -9.10 8.95
N LYS A 145 -2.39 -9.17 9.11
CA LYS A 145 -3.20 -7.96 9.23
C LYS A 145 -2.82 -7.20 10.51
N PRO A 146 -2.86 -5.86 10.49
CA PRO A 146 -2.65 -5.07 11.69
C PRO A 146 -3.58 -5.52 12.81
N HIS A 147 -3.05 -5.70 14.01
CA HIS A 147 -3.89 -5.86 15.17
C HIS A 147 -4.72 -4.57 15.37
N ALA A 148 -6.04 -4.70 15.48
CA ALA A 148 -6.97 -3.56 15.62
C ALA A 148 -6.83 -2.77 16.94
N GLY A 149 -5.77 -3.00 17.71
CA GLY A 149 -5.60 -2.49 19.07
C GLY A 149 -4.29 -1.74 19.26
N ASP A 150 -4.33 -0.42 19.07
CA ASP A 150 -4.00 0.46 20.21
C ASP A 150 -4.68 1.83 20.04
N ARG A 151 -5.99 1.87 20.30
CA ARG A 151 -6.69 3.10 20.69
C ARG A 151 -6.65 3.24 22.21
N ARG A 152 -5.47 3.19 22.85
CA ARG A 152 -5.34 3.69 24.22
C ARG A 152 -5.20 5.21 24.17
N GLY A 153 -6.35 5.88 24.34
CA GLY A 153 -6.35 7.26 24.81
C GLY A 153 -5.69 7.33 26.20
N PRO A 154 -5.14 8.51 26.59
CA PRO A 154 -4.50 8.65 27.88
C PRO A 154 -5.52 8.39 28.99
N SER A 155 -5.22 7.45 29.86
CA SER A 155 -5.95 7.23 31.10
C SER A 155 -5.78 8.45 31.99
N THR A 156 -6.81 9.28 32.07
CA THR A 156 -6.96 10.25 33.16
C THR A 156 -7.20 9.46 34.44
N GLY A 157 -6.12 9.20 35.18
CA GLY A 157 -6.16 8.75 36.57
C GLY A 157 -6.27 9.98 37.47
N GLN A 158 -7.29 9.96 38.32
CA GLN A 158 -7.60 10.92 39.38
C GLN A 158 -6.52 10.93 40.48
#